data_AF-A0A1G1DH62-F1
#
_entry.id   AF-A0A1G1DH62-F1
#
_cell.length_a   1.000
_cell.length_b   1.000
_cell.length_c   1.000
_cell.angle_alpha   90.00
_cell.angle_beta   90.00
_cell.angle_gamma   90.00
#
_symmetry.space_group_name_H-M   'P 1'
#
loop_
_entity.id
_entity.type
_entity.pdbx_description
1 polymer ?
#
loop_
_entity_poly.entity_id
_entity_poly.type
_entity_poly.pdbx_seq_one_letter_code
_entity_poly.pdbx_strand_id
1 'polypeptide(L)'
;MVINMGPSHPVTHGTVKFLVTLDGETIVDFDVEIGYLHRGFEKMCENSTWEQVFPYTDRLNYLSPIINNVGYALAVEKLIGIDTPERCKYIRVITSELSRMADHYTNIAASALELGALTAFLYFVEARELVWDLLESFCGARLTSNYVRIGGLKNDLPDGFKEDTKEVFKRCRELWVDVDKLLTKNRIFLDRMKDVGIMPPDEAIAWGFTGPCLRASGVPYDVRKANPYLVYDQIDFEIPIGEKGDNFDRYLVRMEELNQSMRIIEQALEKLPSGPINVDIPEYRWQSKDDIYTKIESLIFHFKTVT
;
A
#
# COMPACT_ATOMS: atom_id res chain seq x y z
N MET A 1 -21.60 -11.71 -30.00
CA MET A 1 -20.30 -11.28 -30.58
C MET A 1 -19.21 -11.53 -29.55
N VAL A 2 -18.03 -12.01 -29.95
CA VAL A 2 -16.88 -12.11 -29.04
C VAL A 2 -15.92 -10.97 -29.34
N ILE A 3 -15.57 -10.18 -28.33
CA ILE A 3 -14.62 -9.08 -28.42
C ILE A 3 -13.38 -9.44 -27.60
N ASN A 4 -12.21 -9.30 -28.21
CA ASN A 4 -10.93 -9.44 -27.54
C ASN A 4 -10.39 -8.05 -27.19
N MET A 5 -10.29 -7.75 -25.91
CA MET A 5 -9.82 -6.48 -25.38
C MET A 5 -8.52 -6.68 -24.62
N GLY A 6 -7.43 -6.10 -25.11
CA GLY A 6 -6.08 -6.29 -24.56
C GLY A 6 -5.17 -7.12 -25.49
N PRO A 7 -3.93 -7.47 -25.06
CA PRO A 7 -3.34 -7.19 -23.76
C PRO A 7 -2.81 -5.74 -23.60
N SER A 8 -2.86 -4.94 -24.68
CA SER A 8 -2.48 -3.52 -24.68
C SER A 8 -3.69 -2.67 -25.01
N HIS A 9 -4.35 -2.13 -23.99
CA HIS A 9 -5.49 -1.22 -24.12
C HIS A 9 -5.50 -0.23 -22.94
N PRO A 10 -5.93 1.04 -23.11
CA PRO A 10 -5.96 2.02 -22.00
C PRO A 10 -6.73 1.55 -20.76
N VAL A 11 -7.85 0.85 -20.97
CA VAL A 11 -8.70 0.28 -19.90
C VAL A 11 -7.95 -0.74 -19.03
N THR A 12 -6.93 -1.40 -19.59
CA THR A 12 -6.09 -2.32 -18.82
C THR A 12 -4.92 -1.51 -18.25
N HIS A 13 -5.04 -1.05 -17.00
CA HIS A 13 -3.92 -0.48 -16.25
C HIS A 13 -2.92 -1.59 -15.89
N GLY A 14 -2.15 -2.03 -16.89
CA GLY A 14 -1.30 -3.21 -16.86
C GLY A 14 -1.44 -4.05 -18.13
N THR A 15 -1.10 -5.33 -18.04
CA THR A 15 -1.20 -6.28 -19.17
C THR A 15 -2.16 -7.41 -18.81
N VAL A 16 -3.43 -7.21 -19.18
CA VAL A 16 -4.49 -8.19 -19.01
C VAL A 16 -5.26 -8.29 -20.31
N LYS A 17 -5.72 -9.50 -20.66
CA LYS A 17 -6.56 -9.71 -21.83
C LYS A 17 -7.94 -10.16 -21.35
N PHE A 18 -8.96 -9.50 -21.84
CA PHE A 18 -10.36 -9.82 -21.58
C PHE A 18 -10.99 -10.38 -22.85
N LEU A 19 -11.56 -11.57 -22.76
CA LEU A 19 -12.36 -12.17 -23.81
C LEU A 19 -13.83 -12.05 -23.40
N VAL A 20 -14.52 -11.12 -24.06
CA VAL A 20 -15.87 -10.71 -23.67
C VAL A 20 -16.86 -11.25 -24.70
N THR A 21 -17.81 -12.05 -24.24
CA THR A 21 -18.94 -12.50 -25.06
C THR A 21 -20.14 -11.61 -24.80
N LEU A 22 -20.56 -10.88 -25.84
CA LEU A 22 -21.65 -9.91 -25.80
C LEU A 22 -22.88 -10.42 -26.55
N ASP A 23 -24.05 -10.16 -25.98
CA ASP A 23 -25.34 -10.18 -26.67
C ASP A 23 -25.89 -8.75 -26.73
N GLY A 24 -25.75 -8.10 -27.89
CA GLY A 24 -25.97 -6.67 -28.03
C GLY A 24 -25.05 -5.85 -27.10
N GLU A 25 -25.65 -5.19 -26.12
CA GLU A 25 -24.97 -4.39 -25.10
C GLU A 25 -24.74 -5.15 -23.78
N THR A 26 -25.29 -6.37 -23.64
CA THR A 26 -25.20 -7.16 -22.40
C THR A 26 -24.01 -8.11 -22.44
N ILE A 27 -23.22 -8.13 -21.36
CA ILE A 27 -22.14 -9.10 -21.17
C ILE A 27 -22.75 -10.43 -20.73
N VAL A 28 -22.56 -11.48 -21.52
CA VAL A 28 -23.03 -12.85 -21.21
C VAL A 28 -21.93 -13.66 -20.54
N ASP A 29 -20.69 -13.49 -20.99
CA ASP A 29 -19.52 -14.18 -20.46
C ASP A 29 -18.29 -13.29 -20.51
N PHE A 30 -17.40 -13.43 -19.53
CA PHE A 30 -16.22 -12.59 -19.34
C PHE A 30 -15.05 -13.45 -18.84
N ASP A 31 -14.21 -13.88 -19.78
CA ASP A 31 -13.00 -14.64 -19.46
C ASP A 31 -11.79 -13.69 -19.33
N VAL A 32 -11.02 -13.88 -18.27
CA VAL A 32 -9.90 -13.02 -17.90
C VAL A 32 -8.60 -13.79 -18.01
N GLU A 33 -7.86 -13.53 -19.08
CA GLU A 33 -6.53 -14.09 -19.29
C GLU A 33 -5.48 -13.20 -18.59
N ILE A 34 -5.01 -13.69 -17.44
CA ILE A 34 -3.88 -13.13 -16.68
C ILE A 34 -2.57 -13.86 -17.01
N GLY A 35 -1.44 -13.34 -16.51
CA GLY A 35 -0.14 -14.01 -16.59
C GLY A 35 0.86 -13.37 -17.55
N TYR A 36 0.47 -12.34 -18.32
CA TYR A 36 1.39 -11.58 -19.17
C TYR A 36 2.50 -10.85 -18.40
N LEU A 37 2.30 -10.64 -17.08
CA LEU A 37 3.30 -10.08 -16.17
C LEU A 37 3.88 -11.14 -15.20
N HIS A 38 3.65 -12.43 -15.45
CA HIS A 38 4.25 -13.49 -14.65
C HIS A 38 5.76 -13.52 -14.86
N ARG A 39 6.52 -13.25 -13.80
CA ARG A 39 7.99 -13.14 -13.83
C ARG A 39 8.70 -14.28 -13.10
N GLY A 40 7.96 -15.31 -12.66
CA GLY A 40 8.54 -16.41 -11.89
C GLY A 40 9.16 -15.97 -10.56
N PHE A 41 8.59 -14.95 -9.91
CA PHE A 41 9.18 -14.35 -8.71
C PHE A 41 9.42 -15.37 -7.59
N GLU A 42 8.44 -16.21 -7.30
CA GLU A 42 8.56 -17.25 -6.28
C GLU A 42 9.76 -18.16 -6.56
N LYS A 43 9.96 -18.55 -7.82
CA LYS A 43 11.09 -19.39 -8.23
C LYS A 43 12.44 -18.69 -8.10
N MET A 44 12.49 -17.38 -8.36
CA MET A 44 13.71 -16.59 -8.14
C MET A 44 14.02 -16.44 -6.66
N CYS A 45 13.00 -16.30 -5.81
CA CYS A 45 13.16 -16.24 -4.36
C CYS A 45 13.74 -17.52 -3.77
N GLU A 46 13.43 -18.71 -4.33
CA GLU A 46 14.02 -19.99 -3.88
C GLU A 46 15.55 -20.03 -3.99
N ASN A 47 16.12 -19.31 -4.96
CA ASN A 47 17.57 -19.24 -5.20
C ASN A 47 18.22 -17.99 -4.57
N SER A 48 17.46 -17.16 -3.86
CA SER A 48 17.93 -15.90 -3.28
C SER A 48 18.06 -16.01 -1.76
N THR A 49 18.95 -15.24 -1.16
CA THR A 49 18.98 -15.12 0.31
C THR A 49 17.81 -14.26 0.81
N TRP A 50 17.44 -14.40 2.08
CA TRP A 50 16.28 -13.70 2.67
C TRP A 50 16.30 -12.17 2.46
N GLU A 51 17.48 -11.54 2.52
CA GLU A 51 17.67 -10.10 2.28
C GLU A 51 17.60 -9.72 0.78
N GLN A 52 17.99 -10.63 -0.11
CA GLN A 52 17.89 -10.42 -1.56
C GLN A 52 16.45 -10.50 -2.08
N VAL A 53 15.49 -10.92 -1.24
CA VAL A 53 14.07 -11.00 -1.61
C VAL A 53 13.36 -9.64 -1.56
N PHE A 54 13.85 -8.68 -0.77
CA PHE A 54 13.18 -7.36 -0.62
C PHE A 54 12.92 -6.60 -1.94
N PRO A 55 13.86 -6.54 -2.91
CA PRO A 55 13.60 -5.95 -4.21
C PRO A 55 12.48 -6.63 -5.01
N TYR A 56 12.20 -7.91 -4.75
CA TYR A 56 11.10 -8.64 -5.38
C TYR A 56 9.76 -8.31 -4.72
N THR A 57 9.72 -8.21 -3.38
CA THR A 57 8.50 -7.84 -2.64
C THR A 57 8.06 -6.40 -2.92
N ASP A 58 9.01 -5.48 -3.13
CA ASP A 58 8.74 -4.12 -3.62
C ASP A 58 7.94 -4.10 -4.94
N ARG A 59 8.09 -5.14 -5.77
CA ARG A 59 7.56 -5.18 -7.14
C ARG A 59 6.29 -6.03 -7.30
N LEU A 60 5.73 -6.51 -6.18
CA LEU A 60 4.45 -7.23 -6.17
C LEU A 60 3.29 -6.26 -6.39
N ASN A 61 3.07 -5.33 -5.45
CA ASN A 61 2.31 -4.10 -5.69
C ASN A 61 3.28 -2.92 -5.76
N TYR A 62 3.47 -2.40 -6.97
CA TYR A 62 4.42 -1.33 -7.25
C TYR A 62 3.97 0.06 -6.75
N LEU A 63 2.72 0.20 -6.30
CA LEU A 63 2.20 1.44 -5.69
C LEU A 63 2.33 1.46 -4.16
N SER A 64 2.36 0.29 -3.53
CA SER A 64 2.54 0.13 -2.07
C SER A 64 3.70 -0.83 -1.73
N PRO A 65 4.92 -0.54 -2.20
CA PRO A 65 6.09 -1.42 -2.04
C PRO A 65 6.41 -1.71 -0.57
N ILE A 66 6.32 -0.68 0.29
CA ILE A 66 6.69 -0.80 1.71
C ILE A 66 5.75 -1.75 2.46
N ILE A 67 4.44 -1.76 2.14
CA ILE A 67 3.48 -2.65 2.81
C ILE A 67 3.83 -4.12 2.53
N ASN A 68 4.21 -4.43 1.28
CA ASN A 68 4.64 -5.78 0.90
C ASN A 68 5.91 -6.19 1.65
N ASN A 69 6.87 -5.28 1.76
CA ASN A 69 8.10 -5.54 2.52
C ASN A 69 7.83 -5.73 4.01
N VAL A 70 6.93 -4.94 4.61
CA VAL A 70 6.53 -5.13 6.01
C VAL A 70 5.86 -6.49 6.19
N GLY A 71 4.97 -6.89 5.28
CA GLY A 71 4.36 -8.22 5.32
C GLY A 71 5.38 -9.36 5.25
N TYR A 72 6.37 -9.25 4.36
CA TYR A 72 7.46 -10.22 4.25
C TYR A 72 8.37 -10.21 5.49
N ALA A 73 8.81 -9.04 5.95
CA ALA A 73 9.67 -8.90 7.13
C ALA A 73 8.99 -9.47 8.37
N LEU A 74 7.70 -9.20 8.60
CA LEU A 74 6.95 -9.75 9.72
C LEU A 74 6.86 -11.28 9.67
N ALA A 75 6.69 -11.86 8.47
CA ALA A 75 6.67 -13.31 8.32
C ALA A 75 8.02 -13.94 8.70
N VAL A 76 9.13 -13.35 8.23
CA VAL A 76 10.48 -13.83 8.54
C VAL A 76 10.83 -13.61 10.02
N GLU A 77 10.51 -12.45 10.59
CA GLU A 77 10.72 -12.15 12.01
C GLU A 77 9.96 -13.12 12.92
N LYS A 78 8.72 -13.50 12.55
CA LYS A 78 7.95 -14.51 13.26
C LYS A 78 8.55 -15.91 13.18
N LEU A 79 9.18 -16.27 12.04
CA LEU A 79 9.86 -17.56 11.88
C LEU A 79 11.13 -17.66 12.75
N ILE A 80 11.86 -16.55 12.89
CA ILE A 80 13.10 -16.50 13.68
C ILE A 80 12.81 -16.26 15.18
N GLY A 81 11.65 -15.70 15.52
CA GLY A 81 11.26 -15.39 16.89
C GLY A 81 11.88 -14.09 17.43
N ILE A 82 12.14 -13.12 16.55
CA ILE A 82 12.71 -11.81 16.89
C ILE A 82 11.59 -10.79 17.02
N ASP A 83 11.62 -9.99 18.10
CA ASP A 83 10.75 -8.81 18.22
C ASP A 83 11.49 -7.53 17.85
N THR A 84 10.82 -6.67 17.08
CA THR A 84 11.40 -5.40 16.61
C THR A 84 11.27 -4.29 17.66
N PRO A 85 12.21 -3.32 17.70
CA PRO A 85 12.11 -2.19 18.60
C PRO A 85 10.82 -1.39 18.40
N GLU A 86 10.32 -0.77 19.46
CA GLU A 86 9.07 -0.01 19.41
C GLU A 86 9.12 1.13 18.38
N ARG A 87 10.23 1.87 18.32
CA ARG A 87 10.46 2.92 17.31
C ARG A 87 10.35 2.37 15.88
N CYS A 88 10.93 1.19 15.62
CA CYS A 88 10.81 0.54 14.32
C CYS A 88 9.35 0.23 13.97
N LYS A 89 8.58 -0.26 14.94
CA LYS A 89 7.15 -0.57 14.73
C LYS A 89 6.36 0.68 14.35
N TYR A 90 6.58 1.80 15.04
CA TYR A 90 5.96 3.08 14.70
C TYR A 90 6.33 3.58 13.30
N ILE A 91 7.61 3.55 12.94
CA ILE A 91 8.06 3.98 11.60
C ILE A 91 7.48 3.07 10.50
N ARG A 92 7.41 1.76 10.73
CA ARG A 92 6.75 0.81 9.80
C ARG A 92 5.27 1.14 9.62
N VAL A 93 4.56 1.53 10.68
CA VAL A 93 3.15 1.97 10.56
C VAL A 93 3.05 3.26 9.76
N ILE A 94 3.86 4.28 10.06
CA ILE A 94 3.86 5.57 9.32
C ILE A 94 4.10 5.33 7.82
N THR A 95 5.14 4.58 7.49
CA THR A 95 5.52 4.32 6.10
C THR A 95 4.53 3.40 5.36
N SER A 96 3.88 2.48 6.07
CA SER A 96 2.80 1.65 5.52
C SER A 96 1.56 2.48 5.20
N GLU A 97 1.16 3.40 6.09
CA GLU A 97 0.00 4.26 5.85
C GLU A 97 0.27 5.31 4.75
N LEU A 98 1.50 5.83 4.63
CA LEU A 98 1.89 6.66 3.48
C LEU A 98 1.78 5.89 2.16
N SER A 99 2.23 4.63 2.15
CA SER A 99 2.12 3.75 0.98
C SER A 99 0.65 3.41 0.65
N ARG A 100 -0.19 3.24 1.68
CA ARG A 100 -1.64 3.05 1.51
C ARG A 100 -2.29 4.28 0.87
N MET A 101 -1.90 5.48 1.31
CA MET A 101 -2.38 6.73 0.70
C MET A 101 -2.02 6.79 -0.79
N ALA A 102 -0.77 6.49 -1.15
CA ALA A 102 -0.33 6.48 -2.55
C ALA A 102 -1.11 5.48 -3.43
N ASP A 103 -1.41 4.30 -2.89
CA ASP A 103 -2.22 3.26 -3.56
C ASP A 103 -3.67 3.72 -3.77
N HIS A 104 -4.31 4.29 -2.74
CA HIS A 104 -5.67 4.81 -2.83
C HIS A 104 -5.79 6.03 -3.76
N TYR A 105 -4.85 6.98 -3.72
CA TYR A 105 -4.84 8.09 -4.67
C TYR A 105 -4.76 7.60 -6.10
N THR A 106 -3.88 6.63 -6.38
CA THR A 106 -3.74 6.08 -7.73
C THR A 106 -4.98 5.31 -8.17
N ASN A 107 -5.56 4.48 -7.28
CA ASN A 107 -6.76 3.72 -7.58
C ASN A 107 -7.95 4.63 -7.91
N ILE A 108 -8.18 5.65 -7.08
CA ILE A 108 -9.29 6.59 -7.30
C ILE A 108 -9.03 7.45 -8.54
N ALA A 109 -7.82 7.96 -8.71
CA ALA A 109 -7.43 8.73 -9.89
C ALA A 109 -7.69 7.93 -11.19
N ALA A 110 -7.19 6.69 -11.24
CA ALA A 110 -7.38 5.79 -12.37
C ALA A 110 -8.87 5.52 -12.64
N SER A 111 -9.65 5.20 -11.59
CA SER A 111 -11.09 4.98 -11.73
C SER A 111 -11.84 6.21 -12.27
N ALA A 112 -11.42 7.41 -11.88
CA ALA A 112 -11.99 8.66 -12.37
C ALA A 112 -11.61 8.91 -13.83
N LEU A 113 -10.36 8.61 -14.22
CA LEU A 113 -9.88 8.73 -15.60
C LEU A 113 -10.65 7.83 -16.56
N GLU A 114 -10.91 6.57 -16.17
CA GLU A 114 -11.68 5.60 -16.98
C GLU A 114 -13.14 6.04 -17.19
N LEU A 115 -13.69 6.87 -16.29
CA LEU A 115 -14.99 7.51 -16.45
C LEU A 115 -14.93 8.87 -17.18
N GLY A 116 -13.74 9.31 -17.61
CA GLY A 116 -13.50 10.54 -18.36
C GLY A 116 -13.19 11.77 -17.50
N ALA A 117 -13.05 11.64 -16.18
CA ALA A 117 -12.77 12.75 -15.27
C ALA A 117 -11.26 13.02 -15.14
N LEU A 118 -10.67 13.60 -16.19
CA LEU A 118 -9.24 13.90 -16.26
C LEU A 118 -8.72 14.84 -15.16
N THR A 119 -9.51 15.85 -14.77
CA THR A 119 -9.09 16.83 -13.75
C THR A 119 -8.90 16.18 -12.38
N ALA A 120 -9.81 15.28 -11.99
CA ALA A 120 -9.71 14.56 -10.72
C ALA A 120 -8.47 13.64 -10.70
N PHE A 121 -8.15 13.03 -11.85
CA PHE A 121 -6.91 12.25 -12.01
C PHE A 121 -5.66 13.10 -11.75
N LEU A 122 -5.56 14.28 -12.36
CA LEU A 122 -4.38 15.15 -12.19
C LEU A 122 -4.18 15.61 -10.74
N TYR A 123 -5.27 15.96 -10.03
CA TYR A 123 -5.19 16.39 -8.64
C TYR A 123 -4.72 15.28 -7.70
N PHE A 124 -5.17 14.04 -7.92
CA PHE A 124 -4.70 12.91 -7.12
C PHE A 124 -3.33 12.38 -7.53
N VAL A 125 -2.91 12.58 -8.78
CA VAL A 125 -1.50 12.38 -9.16
C VAL A 125 -0.61 13.39 -8.45
N GLU A 126 -1.00 14.68 -8.38
CA GLU A 126 -0.27 15.68 -7.58
C GLU A 126 -0.17 15.25 -6.11
N ALA A 127 -1.29 14.86 -5.49
CA ALA A 127 -1.29 14.39 -4.10
C ALA A 127 -0.38 13.17 -3.90
N ARG A 128 -0.33 12.25 -4.87
CA ARG A 128 0.54 11.07 -4.84
C ARG A 128 2.02 11.46 -4.93
N GLU A 129 2.39 12.40 -5.82
CA GLU A 129 3.78 12.84 -5.94
C GLU A 129 4.27 13.47 -4.63
N LEU A 130 3.44 14.27 -3.95
CA LEU A 130 3.80 14.84 -2.64
C LEU A 130 4.06 13.76 -1.57
N VAL A 131 3.27 12.68 -1.59
CA VAL A 131 3.51 11.52 -0.71
C VAL A 131 4.79 10.79 -1.09
N TRP A 132 5.08 10.65 -2.38
CA TRP A 132 6.32 10.05 -2.86
C TRP A 132 7.56 10.86 -2.52
N ASP A 133 7.48 12.19 -2.52
CA ASP A 133 8.58 13.04 -2.06
C ASP A 133 8.89 12.81 -0.58
N LEU A 134 7.87 12.60 0.26
CA LEU A 134 8.06 12.17 1.65
C LEU A 134 8.71 10.79 1.75
N LEU A 135 8.28 9.82 0.92
CA LEU A 135 8.90 8.49 0.89
C LEU A 135 10.37 8.59 0.47
N GLU A 136 10.66 9.36 -0.58
CA GLU A 136 12.00 9.58 -1.12
C GLU A 136 12.95 10.15 -0.07
N SER A 137 12.48 11.05 0.81
CA SER A 137 13.29 11.68 1.85
C SER A 137 14.07 10.70 2.74
N PHE A 138 13.51 9.53 3.05
CA PHE A 138 14.16 8.54 3.93
C PHE A 138 14.71 7.31 3.20
N CYS A 139 14.09 6.90 2.09
CA CYS A 139 14.55 5.70 1.36
C CYS A 139 15.53 6.02 0.21
N GLY A 140 15.50 7.25 -0.31
CA GLY A 140 16.31 7.71 -1.44
C GLY A 140 15.83 7.21 -2.81
N ALA A 141 14.63 6.65 -2.89
CA ALA A 141 14.04 6.13 -4.13
C ALA A 141 12.53 6.31 -4.15
N ARG A 142 11.95 6.76 -5.27
CA ARG A 142 10.51 7.06 -5.34
C ARG A 142 9.59 5.85 -5.27
N LEU A 143 9.95 4.76 -5.97
CA LEU A 143 9.02 3.65 -6.24
C LEU A 143 9.53 2.29 -5.77
N THR A 144 10.84 2.06 -5.78
CA THR A 144 11.45 0.83 -5.24
C THR A 144 12.24 1.19 -3.99
N SER A 145 11.51 1.35 -2.89
CA SER A 145 12.04 1.96 -1.67
C SER A 145 13.09 1.11 -0.98
N ASN A 146 12.98 -0.23 -1.04
CA ASN A 146 13.89 -1.18 -0.40
C ASN A 146 14.35 -0.71 0.99
N TYR A 147 13.39 -0.25 1.80
CA TYR A 147 13.63 0.47 3.04
C TYR A 147 13.54 -0.43 4.28
N VAL A 148 12.60 -1.37 4.28
CA VAL A 148 12.39 -2.31 5.37
C VAL A 148 13.43 -3.43 5.29
N ARG A 149 13.93 -3.87 6.44
CA ARG A 149 14.88 -4.98 6.59
C ARG A 149 14.36 -5.96 7.62
N ILE A 150 14.90 -7.18 7.64
CA ILE A 150 14.58 -8.14 8.70
C ILE A 150 15.13 -7.58 10.01
N GLY A 151 14.30 -7.49 11.05
CA GLY A 151 14.69 -6.97 12.35
C GLY A 151 14.88 -5.45 12.41
N GLY A 152 14.42 -4.69 11.41
CA GLY A 152 14.56 -3.24 11.44
C GLY A 152 14.26 -2.49 10.15
N LEU A 153 15.00 -1.40 9.95
CA LEU A 153 14.89 -0.45 8.85
C LEU A 153 16.30 -0.05 8.36
N LYS A 154 16.39 0.36 7.10
CA LYS A 154 17.67 0.80 6.48
C LYS A 154 18.19 2.10 7.10
N ASN A 155 17.36 3.12 7.19
CA ASN A 155 17.68 4.45 7.71
C ASN A 155 16.59 4.88 8.73
N ASP A 156 16.91 5.79 9.63
CA ASP A 156 15.88 6.46 10.45
C ASP A 156 15.19 7.58 9.65
N LEU A 157 14.11 8.14 10.18
CA LEU A 157 13.44 9.32 9.63
C LEU A 157 14.38 10.54 9.67
N PRO A 158 14.37 11.40 8.63
CA PRO A 158 15.19 12.61 8.60
C PRO A 158 14.72 13.64 9.64
N ASP A 159 15.64 14.52 10.03
CA ASP A 159 15.32 15.66 10.88
C ASP A 159 14.31 16.59 10.18
N GLY A 160 13.25 17.02 10.88
CA GLY A 160 12.20 17.88 10.32
C GLY A 160 11.06 17.14 9.60
N PHE A 161 11.11 15.79 9.53
CA PHE A 161 10.08 14.99 8.84
C PHE A 161 8.65 15.26 9.33
N LYS A 162 8.49 15.62 10.61
CA LYS A 162 7.17 15.88 11.20
C LYS A 162 6.57 17.19 10.68
N GLU A 163 7.36 18.23 10.52
CA GLU A 163 6.95 19.49 9.92
C GLU A 163 6.58 19.29 8.45
N ASP A 164 7.45 18.62 7.68
CA ASP A 164 7.22 18.36 6.25
C ASP A 164 5.94 17.55 6.01
N THR A 165 5.72 16.52 6.83
CA THR A 165 4.49 15.70 6.75
C THR A 165 3.23 16.53 6.98
N LYS A 166 3.26 17.50 7.91
CA LYS A 166 2.11 18.38 8.17
C LYS A 166 1.80 19.29 6.99
N GLU A 167 2.83 19.84 6.35
CA GLU A 167 2.65 20.69 5.16
C GLU A 167 2.07 19.90 3.99
N VAL A 168 2.62 18.70 3.73
CA VAL A 168 2.10 17.80 2.70
C VAL A 168 0.65 17.40 3.00
N PHE A 169 0.32 17.04 4.24
CA PHE A 169 -1.05 16.65 4.60
C PHE A 169 -2.05 17.78 4.47
N LYS A 170 -1.63 19.03 4.72
CA LYS A 170 -2.48 20.19 4.46
C LYS A 170 -2.86 20.25 2.96
N ARG A 171 -1.87 20.12 2.08
CA ARG A 171 -2.10 20.13 0.63
C ARG A 171 -2.92 18.92 0.17
N CYS A 172 -2.63 17.72 0.68
CA CYS A 172 -3.38 16.50 0.38
C CYS A 172 -4.87 16.63 0.79
N ARG A 173 -5.16 17.26 1.93
CA ARG A 173 -6.55 17.53 2.37
C ARG A 173 -7.27 18.53 1.47
N GLU A 174 -6.59 19.59 1.03
CA GLU A 174 -7.15 20.53 0.05
C GLU A 174 -7.53 19.81 -1.24
N LEU A 175 -6.61 19.01 -1.80
CA LEU A 175 -6.85 18.22 -3.00
C LEU A 175 -7.96 17.17 -2.82
N TRP A 176 -8.03 16.54 -1.64
CA TRP A 176 -9.11 15.62 -1.29
C TRP A 176 -10.47 16.29 -1.33
N VAL A 177 -10.60 17.49 -0.73
CA VAL A 177 -11.86 18.26 -0.73
C VAL A 177 -12.24 18.68 -2.15
N ASP A 178 -11.28 19.07 -2.97
CA ASP A 178 -11.55 19.47 -4.36
C ASP A 178 -12.00 18.27 -5.20
N VAL A 179 -11.41 17.09 -5.04
CA VAL A 179 -11.85 15.88 -5.73
C VAL A 179 -13.22 15.39 -5.24
N ASP A 180 -13.49 15.44 -3.93
CA ASP A 180 -14.80 15.11 -3.37
C ASP A 180 -15.92 16.00 -3.96
N LYS A 181 -15.67 17.31 -4.07
CA LYS A 181 -16.61 18.24 -4.73
C LYS A 181 -16.84 17.91 -6.20
N LEU A 182 -15.81 17.45 -6.92
CA LEU A 182 -15.89 17.15 -8.35
C LEU A 182 -16.57 15.81 -8.65
N LEU A 183 -16.42 14.80 -7.79
CA LEU A 183 -16.87 13.43 -8.05
C LEU A 183 -18.10 13.04 -7.23
N THR A 184 -18.09 13.20 -5.91
CA THR A 184 -19.07 12.59 -5.00
C THR A 184 -20.50 13.05 -5.24
N LYS A 185 -20.69 14.34 -5.57
CA LYS A 185 -22.02 14.92 -5.86
C LYS A 185 -22.35 14.98 -7.36
N ASN A 186 -21.43 14.52 -8.20
CA ASN A 186 -21.61 14.60 -9.64
C ASN A 186 -22.58 13.52 -10.10
N ARG A 187 -23.68 13.94 -10.72
CA ARG A 187 -24.71 13.04 -11.25
C ARG A 187 -24.14 12.03 -12.24
N ILE A 188 -23.23 12.43 -13.12
CA ILE A 188 -22.64 11.53 -14.13
C ILE A 188 -21.84 10.43 -13.42
N PHE A 189 -21.09 10.78 -12.39
CA PHE A 189 -20.29 9.82 -11.64
C PHE A 189 -21.18 8.85 -10.85
N LEU A 190 -22.21 9.37 -10.20
CA LEU A 190 -23.21 8.57 -9.48
C LEU A 190 -23.94 7.60 -10.41
N ASP A 191 -24.45 8.07 -11.55
CA ASP A 191 -25.18 7.25 -12.53
C ASP A 191 -24.31 6.12 -13.11
N ARG A 192 -22.98 6.25 -13.08
CA ARG A 192 -22.02 5.26 -13.62
C ARG A 192 -21.45 4.29 -12.59
N MET A 193 -21.39 4.69 -11.32
CA MET A 193 -20.79 3.90 -10.23
C MET A 193 -21.81 3.26 -9.29
N LYS A 194 -22.96 3.92 -9.10
CA LYS A 194 -23.98 3.47 -8.17
C LYS A 194 -24.75 2.28 -8.75
N ASP A 195 -25.03 1.29 -7.91
CA ASP A 195 -25.74 0.06 -8.27
C ASP A 195 -25.04 -0.77 -9.38
N VAL A 196 -23.73 -0.54 -9.62
CA VAL A 196 -22.89 -1.30 -10.55
C VAL A 196 -21.89 -2.16 -9.78
N GLY A 197 -21.76 -3.43 -10.17
CA GLY A 197 -20.78 -4.36 -9.58
C GLY A 197 -21.11 -4.72 -8.13
N ILE A 198 -22.40 -4.75 -7.78
CA ILE A 198 -22.91 -5.10 -6.45
C ILE A 198 -22.37 -6.46 -6.04
N MET A 199 -21.83 -6.53 -4.83
CA MET A 199 -21.35 -7.77 -4.23
C MET A 199 -22.02 -7.97 -2.87
N PRO A 200 -22.86 -9.01 -2.71
CA PRO A 200 -23.46 -9.27 -1.41
C PRO A 200 -22.41 -9.81 -0.41
N PRO A 201 -22.60 -9.57 0.91
CA PRO A 201 -21.64 -9.97 1.94
C PRO A 201 -21.25 -11.46 1.90
N ASP A 202 -22.23 -12.34 1.71
CA ASP A 202 -22.02 -13.79 1.76
C ASP A 202 -21.17 -14.29 0.57
N GLU A 203 -21.40 -13.75 -0.63
CA GLU A 203 -20.61 -14.07 -1.82
C GLU A 203 -19.20 -13.48 -1.72
N ALA A 204 -19.06 -12.26 -1.21
CA ALA A 204 -17.76 -11.64 -0.99
C ALA A 204 -16.86 -12.52 -0.10
N ILE A 205 -17.43 -13.09 0.97
CA ILE A 205 -16.71 -14.00 1.87
C ILE A 205 -16.41 -15.32 1.17
N ALA A 206 -17.38 -15.90 0.47
CA ALA A 206 -17.21 -17.18 -0.24
C ALA A 206 -16.12 -17.12 -1.32
N TRP A 207 -15.97 -15.98 -2.01
CA TRP A 207 -14.94 -15.76 -3.03
C TRP A 207 -13.61 -15.26 -2.48
N GLY A 208 -13.51 -15.07 -1.16
CA GLY A 208 -12.26 -14.66 -0.49
C GLY A 208 -11.88 -13.20 -0.72
N PHE A 209 -12.85 -12.30 -0.93
CA PHE A 209 -12.58 -10.87 -1.06
C PHE A 209 -12.06 -10.31 0.27
N THR A 210 -11.16 -9.31 0.19
CA THR A 210 -10.56 -8.67 1.37
C THR A 210 -10.47 -7.15 1.20
N GLY A 211 -10.15 -6.46 2.30
CA GLY A 211 -9.86 -5.02 2.29
C GLY A 211 -11.08 -4.16 1.92
N PRO A 212 -10.87 -3.06 1.16
CA PRO A 212 -11.95 -2.12 0.81
C PRO A 212 -13.13 -2.77 0.07
N CYS A 213 -12.90 -3.83 -0.72
CA CYS A 213 -13.96 -4.53 -1.45
C CYS A 213 -14.89 -5.30 -0.50
N LEU A 214 -14.32 -5.94 0.53
CA LEU A 214 -15.09 -6.64 1.56
C LEU A 214 -15.84 -5.64 2.47
N ARG A 215 -15.18 -4.55 2.87
CA ARG A 215 -15.76 -3.48 3.69
C ARG A 215 -16.91 -2.74 3.00
N ALA A 216 -16.78 -2.48 1.70
CA ALA A 216 -17.84 -1.86 0.92
C ALA A 216 -19.11 -2.72 0.90
N SER A 217 -18.96 -4.04 0.99
CA SER A 217 -20.08 -5.01 1.01
C SER A 217 -20.76 -5.12 2.37
N GLY A 218 -20.39 -4.30 3.37
CA GLY A 218 -21.02 -4.29 4.70
C GLY A 218 -20.36 -5.19 5.75
N VAL A 219 -19.26 -5.87 5.43
CA VAL A 219 -18.56 -6.74 6.39
C VAL A 219 -17.48 -5.94 7.15
N PRO A 220 -17.60 -5.75 8.48
CA PRO A 220 -16.68 -4.93 9.27
C PRO A 220 -15.37 -5.67 9.60
N TYR A 221 -14.63 -6.08 8.59
CA TYR A 221 -13.37 -6.80 8.76
C TYR A 221 -12.16 -5.95 8.35
N ASP A 222 -11.24 -5.74 9.28
CA ASP A 222 -9.91 -5.17 9.04
C ASP A 222 -8.89 -5.93 9.88
N VAL A 223 -7.83 -6.41 9.22
CA VAL A 223 -6.76 -7.18 9.87
C VAL A 223 -6.11 -6.37 10.99
N ARG A 224 -5.99 -5.05 10.85
CA ARG A 224 -5.36 -4.16 11.85
C ARG A 224 -6.12 -4.11 13.17
N LYS A 225 -7.44 -4.37 13.18
CA LYS A 225 -8.25 -4.47 14.41
C LYS A 225 -8.51 -5.91 14.83
N ALA A 226 -8.74 -6.81 13.88
CA ALA A 226 -9.04 -8.20 14.18
C ALA A 226 -7.82 -8.96 14.70
N ASN A 227 -6.65 -8.75 14.09
CA ASN A 227 -5.36 -9.30 14.49
C ASN A 227 -4.29 -8.20 14.44
N PRO A 228 -4.28 -7.28 15.42
CA PRO A 228 -3.35 -6.16 15.44
C PRO A 228 -1.90 -6.64 15.33
N TYR A 229 -1.14 -5.98 14.47
CA TYR A 229 0.30 -6.17 14.30
C TYR A 229 1.01 -4.83 14.49
N LEU A 230 2.32 -4.87 14.78
CA LEU A 230 3.12 -3.68 15.10
C LEU A 230 2.54 -2.89 16.28
N VAL A 231 2.01 -1.68 16.04
CA VAL A 231 1.44 -0.75 17.04
C VAL A 231 0.05 -0.25 16.64
N TYR A 232 -0.65 -0.95 15.74
CA TYR A 232 -2.01 -0.57 15.32
C TYR A 232 -3.04 -0.66 16.46
N ASP A 233 -2.75 -1.42 17.51
CA ASP A 233 -3.52 -1.53 18.75
C ASP A 233 -3.46 -0.26 19.63
N GLN A 234 -2.41 0.54 19.49
CA GLN A 234 -2.19 1.77 20.27
C GLN A 234 -2.71 3.05 19.57
N ILE A 235 -3.27 2.90 18.36
CA ILE A 235 -3.69 4.01 17.50
C ILE A 235 -5.20 3.97 17.28
N ASP A 236 -5.86 5.10 17.46
CA ASP A 236 -7.31 5.20 17.32
C ASP A 236 -7.69 5.56 15.88
N PHE A 237 -8.36 4.64 15.20
CA PHE A 237 -8.92 4.87 13.87
C PHE A 237 -10.26 4.16 13.69
N GLU A 238 -11.05 4.66 12.74
CA GLU A 238 -12.35 4.10 12.39
C GLU A 238 -12.24 3.29 11.09
N ILE A 239 -13.08 2.26 10.97
CA ILE A 239 -13.13 1.43 9.76
C ILE A 239 -14.37 1.88 8.99
N PRO A 240 -14.21 2.48 7.79
CA PRO A 240 -15.35 2.81 6.95
C PRO A 240 -15.98 1.53 6.40
N ILE A 241 -17.30 1.48 6.42
CA ILE A 241 -18.11 0.34 5.98
C ILE A 241 -19.12 0.87 4.96
N GLY A 242 -19.28 0.14 3.85
CA GLY A 242 -20.33 0.42 2.85
C GLY A 242 -21.62 -0.32 3.17
N GLU A 243 -22.71 0.02 2.49
CA GLU A 243 -24.02 -0.57 2.78
C GLU A 243 -24.45 -1.57 1.71
N LYS A 244 -24.18 -1.27 0.44
CA LYS A 244 -24.68 -2.03 -0.72
C LYS A 244 -23.62 -2.90 -1.39
N GLY A 245 -22.34 -2.57 -1.26
CA GLY A 245 -21.25 -3.28 -1.94
C GLY A 245 -21.06 -2.90 -3.41
N ASP A 246 -21.62 -1.77 -3.85
CA ASP A 246 -21.45 -1.25 -5.20
C ASP A 246 -20.09 -0.54 -5.38
N ASN A 247 -19.78 -0.16 -6.61
CA ASN A 247 -18.52 0.55 -6.91
C ASN A 247 -18.45 1.93 -6.25
N PHE A 248 -19.60 2.57 -5.99
CA PHE A 248 -19.65 3.86 -5.32
C PHE A 248 -19.28 3.75 -3.83
N ASP A 249 -19.79 2.74 -3.13
CA ASP A 249 -19.40 2.44 -1.75
C ASP A 249 -17.90 2.10 -1.65
N ARG A 250 -17.37 1.35 -2.63
CA ARG A 250 -15.93 1.07 -2.74
C ARG A 250 -15.08 2.33 -2.91
N TYR A 251 -15.60 3.32 -3.62
CA TYR A 251 -14.97 4.64 -3.77
C TYR A 251 -15.00 5.42 -2.45
N LEU A 252 -16.17 5.50 -1.80
CA LEU A 252 -16.34 6.22 -0.52
C LEU A 252 -15.48 5.62 0.59
N VAL A 253 -15.43 4.29 0.69
CA VAL A 253 -14.57 3.59 1.66
C VAL A 253 -13.10 3.99 1.48
N ARG A 254 -12.60 4.06 0.24
CA ARG A 254 -11.21 4.47 -0.03
C ARG A 254 -10.99 5.96 0.26
N MET A 255 -11.95 6.82 -0.07
CA MET A 255 -11.90 8.25 0.25
C MET A 255 -11.81 8.49 1.76
N GLU A 256 -12.55 7.72 2.56
CA GLU A 256 -12.50 7.83 4.01
C GLU A 256 -11.24 7.15 4.59
N GLU A 257 -10.78 6.04 4.02
CA GLU A 257 -9.51 5.42 4.39
C GLU A 257 -8.33 6.37 4.21
N LEU A 258 -8.34 7.27 3.22
CA LEU A 258 -7.33 8.32 3.09
C LEU A 258 -7.30 9.25 4.31
N ASN A 259 -8.48 9.69 4.79
CA ASN A 259 -8.59 10.53 5.99
C ASN A 259 -8.12 9.79 7.24
N GLN A 260 -8.53 8.53 7.39
CA GLN A 260 -8.09 7.69 8.52
C GLN A 260 -6.59 7.42 8.48
N SER A 261 -6.00 7.23 7.29
CA SER A 261 -4.55 7.05 7.13
C SER A 261 -3.78 8.28 7.59
N MET A 262 -4.22 9.48 7.19
CA MET A 262 -3.63 10.74 7.67
C MET A 262 -3.74 10.87 9.19
N ARG A 263 -4.89 10.51 9.76
CA ARG A 263 -5.12 10.52 11.22
C ARG A 263 -4.23 9.52 11.97
N ILE A 264 -3.99 8.33 11.41
CA ILE A 264 -3.09 7.32 11.98
C ILE A 264 -1.65 7.86 11.98
N ILE A 265 -1.21 8.47 10.87
CA ILE A 265 0.15 8.99 10.75
C ILE A 265 0.38 10.17 11.71
N GLU A 266 -0.57 11.10 11.83
CA GLU A 266 -0.48 12.21 12.79
C GLU A 266 -0.33 11.71 14.23
N GLN A 267 -1.14 10.73 14.64
CA GLN A 267 -1.02 10.10 15.97
C GLN A 267 0.31 9.36 16.16
N ALA A 268 0.75 8.61 15.14
CA ALA A 268 2.00 7.86 15.19
C ALA A 268 3.23 8.80 15.30
N LEU A 269 3.20 9.95 14.64
CA LEU A 269 4.24 10.99 14.74
C LEU A 269 4.24 11.76 16.07
N GLU A 270 3.12 11.76 16.79
CA GLU A 270 3.04 12.32 18.15
C GLU A 270 3.53 11.35 19.21
N LYS A 271 3.22 10.06 19.05
CA LYS A 271 3.59 8.99 19.98
C LYS A 271 4.96 8.36 19.67
N LEU A 272 5.68 8.83 18.65
CA LEU A 272 6.95 8.25 18.20
C LEU A 272 8.00 8.24 19.34
N PRO A 273 8.40 7.07 19.86
CA PRO A 273 9.41 7.01 20.91
C PRO A 273 10.82 7.26 20.36
N SER A 274 11.69 7.81 21.21
CA SER A 274 13.13 7.78 20.97
C SER A 274 13.66 6.36 21.21
N GLY A 275 14.66 5.93 20.43
CA GLY A 275 15.23 4.60 20.57
C GLY A 275 15.91 4.08 19.32
N PRO A 276 16.41 2.83 19.35
CA PRO A 276 17.01 2.21 18.18
C PRO A 276 15.94 1.78 17.16
N ILE A 277 16.28 1.88 15.88
CA ILE A 277 15.43 1.40 14.77
C ILE A 277 15.66 -0.08 14.43
N ASN A 278 16.78 -0.65 14.86
CA ASN A 278 17.19 -2.01 14.52
C ASN A 278 17.37 -2.83 15.79
N VAL A 279 17.05 -4.12 15.72
CA VAL A 279 17.26 -5.07 16.80
C VAL A 279 18.74 -5.15 17.16
N ASP A 280 19.05 -5.32 18.44
CA ASP A 280 20.42 -5.45 18.96
C ASP A 280 20.95 -6.89 18.83
N ILE A 281 20.73 -7.52 17.66
CA ILE A 281 21.27 -8.84 17.35
C ILE A 281 22.22 -8.69 16.16
N PRO A 282 23.55 -8.82 16.37
CA PRO A 282 24.55 -8.53 15.35
C PRO A 282 24.43 -9.36 14.06
N GLU A 283 23.85 -10.56 14.15
CA GLU A 283 23.70 -11.50 13.03
C GLU A 283 22.65 -11.04 12.00
N TYR A 284 21.61 -10.33 12.46
CA TYR A 284 20.47 -9.90 11.63
C TYR A 284 20.47 -8.39 11.36
N ARG A 285 21.36 -7.63 12.02
CA ARG A 285 21.46 -6.18 11.86
C ARG A 285 22.71 -5.81 11.07
N TRP A 286 22.55 -4.88 10.12
CA TRP A 286 23.69 -4.15 9.57
C TRP A 286 24.37 -3.27 10.62
N GLN A 287 25.66 -3.53 10.80
CA GLN A 287 26.51 -2.78 11.71
C GLN A 287 26.73 -1.36 11.19
N SER A 288 26.91 -0.40 12.11
CA SER A 288 27.27 0.96 11.73
C SER A 288 28.60 0.95 10.97
N LYS A 289 28.77 1.84 9.98
CA LYS A 289 30.04 1.95 9.24
C LYS A 289 31.21 2.22 10.18
N ASP A 290 31.01 3.07 11.18
CA ASP A 290 32.05 3.39 12.17
C ASP A 290 32.47 2.16 12.98
N ASP A 291 31.52 1.31 13.35
CA ASP A 291 31.79 0.05 14.06
C ASP A 291 32.50 -0.95 13.15
N ILE A 292 32.14 -1.03 11.86
CA ILE A 292 32.81 -1.91 10.88
C ILE A 292 34.29 -1.55 10.73
N TYR A 293 34.61 -0.25 10.71
CA TYR A 293 36.01 0.21 10.57
C TYR A 293 36.82 0.06 11.86
N THR A 294 36.17 0.01 13.03
CA THR A 294 36.86 0.05 14.33
C THR A 294 36.89 -1.31 15.03
N LYS A 295 35.90 -2.17 14.84
CA LYS A 295 35.73 -3.45 15.55
C LYS A 295 35.75 -4.64 14.58
N ILE A 296 36.60 -5.61 14.89
CA ILE A 296 36.73 -6.84 14.06
C ILE A 296 35.46 -7.68 14.08
N GLU A 297 34.75 -7.75 15.21
CA GLU A 297 33.50 -8.51 15.34
C GLU A 297 32.43 -7.96 14.40
N SER A 298 32.25 -6.65 14.36
CA SER A 298 31.32 -5.97 13.45
C SER A 298 31.65 -6.22 11.99
N LEU A 299 32.94 -6.26 11.63
CA LEU A 299 33.39 -6.61 10.28
C LEU A 299 33.06 -8.07 9.93
N ILE A 300 33.28 -9.02 10.86
CA ILE A 300 32.96 -10.43 10.65
C ILE A 300 31.46 -10.62 10.41
N PHE A 301 30.61 -10.00 11.25
CA PHE A 301 29.16 -10.08 11.07
C PHE A 301 28.73 -9.43 9.75
N HIS A 302 29.25 -8.24 9.42
CA HIS A 302 28.93 -7.59 8.16
C HIS A 302 29.30 -8.46 6.95
N PHE A 303 30.47 -9.10 6.96
CA PHE A 303 30.88 -10.00 5.89
C PHE A 303 29.90 -11.17 5.76
N LYS A 304 29.57 -11.86 6.86
CA LYS A 304 28.61 -12.97 6.87
C LYS A 304 27.19 -12.60 6.44
N THR A 305 26.73 -11.38 6.71
CA THR A 305 25.39 -10.94 6.29
C THR A 305 25.35 -10.62 4.79
N VAL A 306 26.48 -10.22 4.20
CA VAL A 306 26.58 -9.83 2.79
C VAL A 306 26.91 -11.02 1.86
N THR A 307 27.73 -11.97 2.32
CA THR A 307 28.16 -13.17 1.56
C THR A 307 27.40 -14.42 1.97
#